data_AF-A0A8E2BCI3-F1
#
_entry.id   AF-A0A8E2BCI3-F1
#
_cell.length_a   1.000
_cell.length_b   1.000
_cell.length_c   1.000
_cell.angle_alpha   90.00
_cell.angle_beta   90.00
_cell.angle_gamma   90.00
#
_symmetry.space_group_name_H-M   'P 1'
#
loop_
_entity.id
_entity.type
_entity.pdbx_description
1 polymer ?
#
loop_
_entity_poly.entity_id
_entity_poly.type
_entity_poly.pdbx_seq_one_letter_code
_entity_poly.pdbx_strand_id
1 'polypeptide(L)'
;MNARTPHKRERLDVAPAALLALLPAIGRVMINSERLGATHERIGTVEQVRIEDGWLVCEGKEHNSRIELAAIATVIVDRTSVMREKSYPRIELRGADGESIANVTGFEGLDPFDAVLGEFPQGVELAFSERSGNGLGERKELDADDAGLEPFAAAERSGGRVRIEFSRPSFWQAWEGDMPAVKPVMGYVNVMQRDFHLHLKGGSVGGWRREDGTDQLRFVALAADGAETGLTVTGVPASFG
;
A
#
# COMPACT_ATOMS: atom_id res chain seq x y z
N MET A 1 -12.94 -23.97 25.16
CA MET A 1 -13.12 -22.54 24.84
C MET A 1 -14.26 -22.46 23.84
N ASN A 2 -15.34 -21.72 24.12
CA ASN A 2 -16.44 -21.58 23.17
C ASN A 2 -15.93 -20.84 21.92
N ALA A 3 -16.27 -21.34 20.73
CA ALA A 3 -15.90 -20.70 19.48
C ALA A 3 -16.51 -19.28 19.45
N ARG A 4 -15.65 -18.26 19.34
CA ARG A 4 -16.06 -16.86 19.14
C ARG A 4 -16.76 -16.76 17.80
N THR A 5 -17.91 -16.09 17.73
CA THR A 5 -18.49 -15.66 16.45
C THR A 5 -17.95 -14.26 16.14
N PRO A 6 -17.05 -14.09 15.16
CA PRO A 6 -16.47 -12.77 14.88
C PRO A 6 -17.52 -11.80 14.36
N HIS A 7 -17.43 -10.53 14.73
CA HIS A 7 -18.21 -9.48 14.08
C HIS A 7 -17.75 -9.30 12.63
N LYS A 8 -18.68 -8.94 11.75
CA LYS A 8 -18.37 -8.61 10.36
C LYS A 8 -17.41 -7.42 10.25
N ARG A 9 -17.54 -6.47 11.17
CA ARG A 9 -16.62 -5.34 11.33
C ARG A 9 -16.51 -4.99 12.80
N GLU A 10 -15.30 -4.85 13.31
CA GLU A 10 -15.06 -4.55 14.73
C GLU A 10 -13.86 -3.63 14.92
N ARG A 11 -13.95 -2.76 15.93
CA ARG A 11 -12.80 -2.05 16.47
C ARG A 11 -12.14 -2.91 17.53
N LEU A 12 -10.87 -3.23 17.36
CA LEU A 12 -10.11 -3.97 18.35
C LEU A 12 -9.50 -3.01 19.37
N ASP A 13 -9.63 -3.35 20.65
CA ASP A 13 -8.93 -2.69 21.75
C ASP A 13 -7.64 -3.45 22.05
N VAL A 14 -6.67 -3.32 21.15
CA VAL A 14 -5.40 -4.06 21.19
C VAL A 14 -4.24 -3.09 20.94
N ALA A 15 -3.09 -3.38 21.54
CA ALA A 15 -1.86 -2.69 21.19
C ALA A 15 -1.52 -3.02 19.71
N PRO A 16 -1.39 -2.02 18.81
CA PRO A 16 -1.13 -2.27 17.39
C PRO A 16 0.11 -3.13 17.16
N ALA A 17 1.17 -2.92 17.96
CA ALA A 17 2.39 -3.71 17.93
C ALA A 17 2.15 -5.21 18.14
N ALA A 18 1.27 -5.58 19.08
CA ALA A 18 1.00 -6.98 19.40
C ALA A 18 0.26 -7.69 18.25
N LEU A 19 -0.74 -7.03 17.66
CA LEU A 19 -1.46 -7.58 16.50
C LEU A 19 -0.55 -7.65 15.26
N LEU A 20 0.18 -6.57 14.98
CA LEU A 20 0.98 -6.48 13.76
C LEU A 20 2.24 -7.35 13.81
N ALA A 21 2.72 -7.75 14.99
CA ALA A 21 3.77 -8.76 15.12
C ALA A 21 3.35 -10.14 14.55
N LEU A 22 2.04 -10.42 14.45
CA LEU A 22 1.50 -11.69 13.96
C LEU A 22 1.20 -11.69 12.45
N LEU A 23 1.54 -10.62 11.72
CA LEU A 23 1.38 -10.57 10.25
C LEU A 23 1.99 -11.78 9.52
N PRO A 24 3.18 -12.31 9.91
CA PRO A 24 3.75 -13.49 9.25
C PRO A 24 2.86 -14.75 9.32
N ALA A 25 1.99 -14.84 10.34
CA ALA A 25 1.11 -16.01 10.54
C ALA A 25 -0.21 -15.93 9.73
N ILE A 26 -0.54 -14.79 9.12
CA ILE A 26 -1.76 -14.62 8.32
C ILE A 26 -1.66 -15.30 6.94
N GLY A 27 -0.45 -15.57 6.47
CA GLY A 27 -0.17 -16.04 5.11
C GLY A 27 0.13 -14.89 4.15
N ARG A 28 -0.35 -14.96 2.92
CA ARG A 28 -0.19 -13.85 1.96
C ARG A 28 -1.09 -12.67 2.31
N VAL A 29 -0.49 -11.50 2.40
CA VAL A 29 -1.17 -10.22 2.68
C VAL A 29 -0.80 -9.17 1.64
N MET A 30 -1.67 -8.18 1.49
CA MET A 30 -1.35 -6.92 0.84
C MET A 30 -1.26 -5.81 1.87
N ILE A 31 -0.13 -5.11 1.92
CA ILE A 31 0.01 -3.85 2.65
C ILE A 31 -0.11 -2.72 1.65
N ASN A 32 -1.11 -1.86 1.84
CA ASN A 32 -1.29 -0.69 1.00
C ASN A 32 -1.47 0.60 1.79
N SER A 33 -1.11 1.69 1.12
CA SER A 33 -1.39 3.06 1.56
C SER A 33 -1.60 3.93 0.33
N GLU A 34 -2.30 5.04 0.50
CA GLU A 34 -2.57 5.99 -0.56
C GLU A 34 -2.39 7.44 -0.09
N ARG A 35 -1.92 8.28 -1.01
CA ARG A 35 -1.76 9.72 -0.78
C ARG A 35 -1.66 10.43 -2.13
N LEU A 36 -2.37 11.55 -2.24
CA LEU A 36 -2.25 12.47 -3.39
C LEU A 36 -2.30 11.77 -4.75
N GLY A 37 -3.24 10.83 -4.90
CA GLY A 37 -3.47 10.11 -6.17
C GLY A 37 -2.57 8.91 -6.44
N ALA A 38 -1.60 8.60 -5.57
CA ALA A 38 -0.82 7.37 -5.63
C ALA A 38 -1.35 6.35 -4.61
N THR A 39 -1.63 5.13 -5.05
CA THR A 39 -1.88 3.95 -4.21
C THR A 39 -0.74 2.97 -4.44
N HIS A 40 -0.04 2.61 -3.36
CA HIS A 40 1.14 1.74 -3.41
C HIS A 40 0.87 0.45 -2.62
N GLU A 41 0.91 -0.69 -3.31
CA GLU A 41 0.52 -2.00 -2.77
C GLU A 41 1.68 -2.99 -2.85
N ARG A 42 2.07 -3.60 -1.72
CA ARG A 42 2.99 -4.75 -1.68
C ARG A 42 2.20 -5.99 -1.31
N ILE A 43 2.36 -7.08 -2.05
CA ILE A 43 1.52 -8.27 -1.99
C ILE A 43 2.41 -9.50 -1.83
N GLY A 44 2.19 -10.27 -0.78
CA GLY A 44 3.03 -11.42 -0.50
C GLY A 44 3.06 -11.83 0.94
N THR A 45 3.97 -12.74 1.28
CA THR A 45 4.23 -13.15 2.65
C THR A 45 5.14 -12.13 3.33
N VAL A 46 4.71 -11.61 4.49
CA VAL A 46 5.60 -10.89 5.41
C VAL A 46 6.44 -11.94 6.12
N GLU A 47 7.75 -11.96 5.87
CA GLU A 47 8.65 -12.97 6.43
C GLU A 47 9.03 -12.62 7.86
N GLN A 48 9.23 -11.32 8.13
CA GLN A 48 9.62 -10.83 9.44
C GLN A 48 8.91 -9.52 9.77
N VAL A 49 8.57 -9.38 11.05
CA VAL A 49 8.16 -8.10 11.64
C VAL A 49 9.09 -7.78 12.79
N ARG A 50 9.60 -6.55 12.80
CA ARG A 50 10.43 -5.99 13.88
C ARG A 50 9.83 -4.67 14.38
N ILE A 51 10.21 -4.28 15.59
CA ILE A 51 9.91 -2.95 16.12
C ILE A 51 11.24 -2.24 16.34
N GLU A 52 11.43 -1.12 15.64
CA GLU A 52 12.66 -0.32 15.67
C GLU A 52 12.29 1.15 15.82
N ASP A 53 12.78 1.80 16.87
CA ASP A 53 12.59 3.24 17.11
C ASP A 53 11.12 3.72 17.03
N GLY A 54 10.17 2.90 17.49
CA GLY A 54 8.74 3.22 17.45
C GLY A 54 8.04 2.89 16.12
N TRP A 55 8.77 2.33 15.15
CA TRP A 55 8.25 1.87 13.87
C TRP A 55 8.10 0.36 13.86
N LEU A 56 6.96 -0.11 13.36
CA LEU A 56 6.82 -1.47 12.86
C LEU A 56 7.59 -1.56 11.54
N VAL A 57 8.48 -2.53 11.40
CA VAL A 57 9.26 -2.80 10.19
C VAL A 57 8.83 -4.17 9.65
N CYS A 58 8.21 -4.19 8.47
CA CYS A 58 7.78 -5.41 7.78
C CYS A 58 8.76 -5.74 6.65
N GLU A 59 9.32 -6.95 6.68
CA GLU A 59 10.38 -7.38 5.79
C GLU A 59 10.09 -8.74 5.16
N GLY A 60 10.76 -8.98 4.04
CA GLY A 60 10.77 -10.21 3.29
C GLY A 60 11.04 -9.90 1.83
N LYS A 61 11.08 -10.94 0.99
CA LYS A 61 11.25 -10.75 -0.45
C LYS A 61 10.14 -9.87 -1.06
N GLU A 62 8.92 -10.03 -0.57
CA GLU A 62 7.72 -9.37 -1.12
C GLU A 62 7.29 -8.13 -0.32
N HIS A 63 7.94 -7.81 0.82
CA HIS A 63 7.57 -6.68 1.68
C HIS A 63 8.79 -5.90 2.17
N ASN A 64 8.69 -4.58 2.11
CA ASN A 64 9.64 -3.64 2.67
C ASN A 64 8.87 -2.39 3.05
N SER A 65 8.30 -2.37 4.26
CA SER A 65 7.46 -1.27 4.72
C SER A 65 7.70 -0.94 6.18
N ARG A 66 7.35 0.29 6.54
CA ARG A 66 7.47 0.85 7.88
C ARG A 66 6.21 1.59 8.26
N ILE A 67 5.70 1.36 9.47
CA ILE A 67 4.48 1.98 9.99
C ILE A 67 4.78 2.52 11.39
N GLU A 68 4.56 3.81 11.62
CA GLU A 68 4.80 4.43 12.92
C GLU A 68 3.70 3.99 13.90
N LEU A 69 4.07 3.30 14.97
CA LEU A 69 3.11 2.70 15.89
C LEU A 69 2.32 3.75 16.67
N ALA A 70 2.99 4.84 17.08
CA ALA A 70 2.38 5.92 17.85
C ALA A 70 1.28 6.68 17.09
N ALA A 71 1.31 6.64 15.75
CA ALA A 71 0.30 7.28 14.92
C ALA A 71 -1.01 6.48 14.81
N ILE A 72 -0.98 5.18 15.15
CA ILE A 72 -2.14 4.30 15.05
C ILE A 72 -3.06 4.54 16.25
N ALA A 73 -4.13 5.30 16.03
CA ALA A 73 -5.13 5.59 17.05
C ALA A 73 -6.23 4.52 17.11
N THR A 74 -6.54 3.89 15.98
CA THR A 74 -7.62 2.88 15.90
C THR A 74 -7.22 1.73 14.98
N VAL A 75 -7.50 0.50 15.44
CA VAL A 75 -7.40 -0.73 14.64
C VAL A 75 -8.81 -1.24 14.37
N ILE A 76 -9.16 -1.36 13.09
CA ILE A 76 -10.45 -1.92 12.66
C ILE A 76 -10.20 -3.20 11.88
N VAL A 77 -10.95 -4.25 12.19
CA VAL A 77 -11.02 -5.45 11.37
C VAL A 77 -12.31 -5.41 10.56
N ASP A 78 -12.19 -5.60 9.25
CA ASP A 78 -13.31 -5.68 8.31
C ASP A 78 -13.27 -7.01 7.56
N ARG A 79 -14.35 -7.81 7.69
CA ARG A 79 -14.54 -9.12 7.06
C ARG A 79 -15.58 -9.09 5.95
N THR A 80 -16.06 -7.91 5.57
CA THR A 80 -17.19 -7.73 4.65
C THR A 80 -16.77 -7.74 3.19
N SER A 81 -15.47 -7.62 2.93
CA SER A 81 -14.90 -7.63 1.59
C SER A 81 -15.01 -9.01 0.94
N VAL A 82 -15.89 -9.12 -0.06
CA VAL A 82 -16.03 -10.30 -0.90
C VAL A 82 -15.91 -9.89 -2.37
N MET A 83 -15.01 -10.53 -3.11
CA MET A 83 -14.85 -10.34 -4.55
C MET A 83 -14.80 -11.71 -5.23
N ARG A 84 -15.72 -11.94 -6.18
CA ARG A 84 -15.84 -13.22 -6.91
C ARG A 84 -15.88 -14.42 -5.95
N GLU A 85 -16.78 -14.37 -4.97
CA GLU A 85 -16.99 -15.40 -3.92
C GLU A 85 -15.84 -15.60 -2.94
N LYS A 86 -14.72 -14.89 -3.09
CA LYS A 86 -13.58 -14.95 -2.18
C LYS A 86 -13.58 -13.79 -1.21
N SER A 87 -13.44 -14.09 0.08
CA SER A 87 -13.30 -13.09 1.14
C SER A 87 -11.88 -12.54 1.20
N TYR A 88 -11.76 -11.23 1.42
CA TYR A 88 -10.51 -10.50 1.58
C TYR A 88 -10.55 -9.67 2.88
N PRO A 89 -10.47 -10.31 4.05
CA PRO A 89 -10.54 -9.60 5.31
C PRO A 89 -9.37 -8.61 5.45
N ARG A 90 -9.60 -7.55 6.20
CA ARG A 90 -8.70 -6.40 6.28
C ARG A 90 -8.52 -5.91 7.69
N ILE A 91 -7.29 -5.52 8.02
CA ILE A 91 -6.95 -4.67 9.16
C ILE A 91 -6.77 -3.26 8.63
N GLU A 92 -7.56 -2.30 9.10
CA GLU A 92 -7.39 -0.87 8.83
C GLU A 92 -6.65 -0.23 10.01
N LEU A 93 -5.56 0.45 9.72
CA LEU A 93 -4.79 1.23 10.69
C LEU A 93 -5.14 2.70 10.48
N ARG A 94 -5.81 3.31 11.45
CA ARG A 94 -6.29 4.70 11.33
C ARG A 94 -5.59 5.64 12.28
N GLY A 95 -5.34 6.85 11.80
CA GLY A 95 -4.84 7.97 12.60
C GLY A 95 -5.90 8.55 13.53
N ALA A 96 -5.48 9.49 14.39
CA ALA A 96 -6.38 10.20 15.30
C ALA A 96 -7.41 11.09 14.58
N ASP A 97 -7.12 11.47 13.34
CA ASP A 97 -8.02 12.16 12.41
C ASP A 97 -9.07 11.23 11.77
N GLY A 98 -8.97 9.92 12.00
CA GLY A 98 -9.84 8.90 11.42
C GLY A 98 -9.45 8.47 10.01
N GLU A 99 -8.42 9.08 9.42
CA GLU A 99 -7.90 8.74 8.09
C GLU A 99 -7.09 7.45 8.14
N SER A 100 -7.06 6.72 7.01
CA SER A 100 -6.26 5.50 6.89
C SER A 100 -4.77 5.85 6.79
N ILE A 101 -3.95 5.23 7.64
CA ILE A 101 -2.48 5.23 7.54
C ILE A 101 -2.06 4.16 6.54
N ALA A 102 -2.55 2.95 6.76
CA ALA A 102 -2.32 1.79 5.92
C ALA A 102 -3.41 0.74 6.15
N ASN A 103 -3.57 -0.17 5.19
CA ASN A 103 -4.42 -1.34 5.33
C ASN A 103 -3.63 -2.62 5.06
N VAL A 104 -3.96 -3.66 5.82
CA VAL A 104 -3.45 -5.02 5.61
C VAL A 104 -4.60 -5.90 5.18
N THR A 105 -4.59 -6.39 3.94
CA THR A 105 -5.65 -7.26 3.41
C THR A 105 -5.14 -8.69 3.29
N GLY A 106 -5.82 -9.66 3.89
CA GLY A 106 -5.52 -11.09 3.77
C GLY A 106 -6.00 -11.66 2.44
N PHE A 107 -5.16 -12.49 1.79
CA PHE A 107 -5.45 -13.08 0.48
C PHE A 107 -5.92 -14.53 0.55
N GLU A 108 -5.91 -15.15 1.72
CA GLU A 108 -6.20 -16.58 1.90
C GLU A 108 -7.61 -16.84 2.47
N GLY A 109 -8.42 -15.80 2.63
CA GLY A 109 -9.78 -15.89 3.17
C GLY A 109 -9.83 -15.60 4.67
N LEU A 110 -10.95 -15.97 5.28
CA LEU A 110 -11.23 -15.67 6.69
C LEU A 110 -10.46 -16.58 7.65
N ASP A 111 -10.35 -17.87 7.37
CA ASP A 111 -9.83 -18.86 8.32
C ASP A 111 -8.42 -18.53 8.86
N PRO A 112 -7.36 -18.33 8.03
CA PRO A 112 -6.03 -18.00 8.55
C PRO A 112 -5.99 -16.62 9.21
N PHE A 113 -6.82 -15.69 8.74
CA PHE A 113 -6.92 -14.35 9.29
C PHE A 113 -7.56 -14.34 10.68
N ASP A 114 -8.65 -15.09 10.86
CA ASP A 114 -9.35 -15.21 12.13
C ASP A 114 -8.64 -16.12 13.12
N ALA A 115 -7.82 -17.06 12.66
CA ALA A 115 -6.93 -17.83 13.54
C ALA A 115 -5.99 -16.91 14.34
N VAL A 116 -5.35 -15.93 13.66
CA VAL A 116 -4.51 -14.92 14.31
C VAL A 116 -5.33 -13.99 15.20
N LEU A 117 -6.49 -13.51 14.73
CA LEU A 117 -7.35 -12.62 15.52
C LEU A 117 -8.02 -13.29 16.72
N GLY A 118 -8.03 -14.63 16.75
CA GLY A 118 -8.51 -15.43 17.87
C GLY A 118 -7.64 -15.29 19.12
N GLU A 119 -6.40 -14.81 18.99
CA GLU A 119 -5.50 -14.53 20.13
C GLU A 119 -5.92 -13.28 20.92
N PHE A 120 -6.77 -12.43 20.35
CA PHE A 120 -7.22 -11.18 20.96
C PHE A 120 -8.66 -11.25 21.45
N PRO A 121 -9.02 -10.46 22.49
CA PRO A 121 -10.41 -10.27 22.87
C PRO A 121 -11.27 -9.82 21.69
N GLN A 122 -12.56 -10.20 21.73
CA GLN A 122 -13.53 -9.69 20.77
C GLN A 122 -13.59 -8.16 20.81
N GLY A 123 -13.63 -7.54 19.64
CA GLY A 123 -13.72 -6.09 19.53
C GLY A 123 -15.13 -5.56 19.76
N VAL A 124 -15.25 -4.24 19.65
CA VAL A 124 -16.54 -3.55 19.63
C VAL A 124 -17.09 -3.61 18.21
N GLU A 125 -18.31 -4.14 18.04
CA GLU A 125 -19.01 -4.17 16.75
C GLU A 125 -19.14 -2.76 16.17
N LEU A 126 -18.86 -2.66 14.87
CA LEU A 126 -19.08 -1.43 14.11
C LEU A 126 -20.15 -1.67 13.05
N ALA A 127 -20.90 -0.62 12.74
CA ALA A 127 -21.79 -0.63 11.60
C ALA A 127 -21.02 -0.92 10.30
N PHE A 128 -21.71 -1.58 9.37
CA PHE A 128 -21.22 -1.74 8.01
C PHE A 128 -20.90 -0.37 7.42
N SER A 129 -19.71 -0.24 6.86
CA SER A 129 -19.36 0.92 6.05
C SER A 129 -19.44 0.46 4.60
N GLU A 130 -20.36 1.02 3.82
CA GLU A 130 -20.21 0.96 2.37
C GLU A 130 -18.85 1.57 2.02
N ARG A 131 -18.09 0.90 1.16
CA ARG A 131 -16.90 1.53 0.61
C ARG A 131 -17.36 2.69 -0.24
N SER A 132 -16.87 3.88 0.06
CA SER A 132 -16.55 4.85 -0.97
C SER A 132 -15.50 4.20 -1.87
N GLY A 133 -15.93 3.45 -2.88
CA GLY A 133 -15.02 3.08 -3.97
C GLY A 133 -14.41 4.37 -4.49
N ASN A 134 -13.09 4.40 -4.67
CA ASN A 134 -12.40 5.50 -5.34
C ASN A 134 -13.16 5.75 -6.64
N GLY A 135 -13.87 6.88 -6.69
CA GLY A 135 -15.13 7.01 -7.43
C GLY A 135 -15.12 6.34 -8.80
N LEU A 136 -16.24 5.70 -9.14
CA LEU A 136 -16.72 5.55 -10.51
C LEU A 136 -17.04 6.93 -11.13
N GLY A 137 -16.26 7.97 -10.82
CA GLY A 137 -16.18 9.15 -11.65
C GLY A 137 -15.85 8.69 -13.06
N GLU A 138 -16.39 9.41 -14.04
CA GLU A 138 -16.27 9.07 -15.46
C GLU A 138 -14.89 8.49 -15.74
N ARG A 139 -14.88 7.29 -16.33
CA ARG A 139 -13.67 6.56 -16.74
C ARG A 139 -12.96 7.39 -17.80
N LYS A 140 -12.26 8.45 -17.37
CA LYS A 140 -11.46 9.27 -18.24
C LYS A 140 -10.28 8.41 -18.67
N GLU A 141 -10.04 8.34 -19.97
CA GLU A 141 -8.78 7.78 -20.46
C GLU A 141 -7.63 8.63 -19.90
N LEU A 142 -6.48 7.97 -19.67
CA LEU A 142 -5.29 8.69 -19.26
C LEU A 142 -4.80 9.52 -20.45
N ASP A 143 -4.48 10.79 -20.22
CA ASP A 143 -3.89 11.65 -21.25
C ASP A 143 -2.51 11.06 -21.66
N ALA A 144 -2.23 10.98 -22.96
CA ALA A 144 -1.04 10.28 -23.47
C ALA A 144 0.29 10.96 -23.07
N ASP A 145 0.22 12.23 -22.72
CA ASP A 145 1.30 13.10 -22.25
C ASP A 145 1.22 13.36 -20.73
N ASP A 146 0.45 12.57 -19.98
CA ASP A 146 0.36 12.69 -18.52
C ASP A 146 1.76 12.66 -17.88
N ALA A 147 2.07 13.69 -17.09
CA ALA A 147 3.38 13.84 -16.47
C ALA A 147 3.74 12.67 -15.55
N GLY A 148 2.75 11.96 -15.01
CA GLY A 148 2.95 10.76 -14.20
C GLY A 148 3.61 9.61 -14.96
N LEU A 149 3.62 9.61 -16.30
CA LEU A 149 4.22 8.54 -17.11
C LEU A 149 5.74 8.60 -17.19
N GLU A 150 6.35 9.77 -17.04
CA GLU A 150 7.71 10.05 -17.53
C GLU A 150 8.80 9.05 -17.05
N PRO A 151 9.07 8.89 -15.73
CA PRO A 151 10.12 7.98 -15.28
C PRO A 151 9.77 6.51 -15.53
N PHE A 152 8.49 6.14 -15.49
CA PHE A 152 8.06 4.76 -15.73
C PHE A 152 8.22 4.37 -17.19
N ALA A 153 7.83 5.23 -18.12
CA ALA A 153 8.00 5.01 -19.55
C ALA A 153 9.49 4.98 -19.95
N ALA A 154 10.32 5.83 -19.33
CA ALA A 154 11.78 5.79 -19.51
C ALA A 154 12.39 4.46 -19.03
N ALA A 155 11.97 4.01 -17.85
CA ALA A 155 12.42 2.73 -17.31
C ALA A 155 11.94 1.52 -18.11
N GLU A 156 10.69 1.53 -18.56
CA GLU A 156 10.11 0.47 -19.38
C GLU A 156 10.86 0.32 -20.71
N ARG A 157 11.11 1.43 -21.41
CA ARG A 157 11.88 1.42 -22.68
C ARG A 157 13.28 0.83 -22.52
N SER A 158 13.90 1.04 -21.37
CA SER A 158 15.26 0.58 -21.07
C SER A 158 15.30 -0.83 -20.48
N GLY A 159 14.14 -1.41 -20.10
CA GLY A 159 14.08 -2.62 -19.29
C GLY A 159 14.79 -2.46 -17.94
N GLY A 160 14.83 -1.23 -17.42
CA GLY A 160 15.65 -0.84 -16.30
C GLY A 160 15.18 -1.43 -14.98
N ARG A 161 16.13 -1.75 -14.10
CA ARG A 161 15.84 -2.05 -12.69
C ARG A 161 15.63 -0.74 -11.94
N VAL A 162 14.51 -0.62 -11.24
CA VAL A 162 14.17 0.57 -10.46
C VAL A 162 13.75 0.21 -9.05
N ARG A 163 13.80 1.21 -8.18
CA ARG A 163 13.19 1.24 -6.86
C ARG A 163 12.08 2.28 -6.87
N ILE A 164 10.87 1.87 -6.48
CA ILE A 164 9.71 2.75 -6.33
C ILE A 164 9.41 2.85 -4.84
N GLU A 165 9.41 4.07 -4.31
CA GLU A 165 9.18 4.35 -2.90
C GLU A 165 7.95 5.22 -2.73
N PHE A 166 7.13 4.90 -1.74
CA PHE A 166 5.98 5.68 -1.33
C PHE A 166 6.15 6.07 0.13
N SER A 167 5.96 7.35 0.42
CA SER A 167 6.09 7.91 1.75
C SER A 167 4.95 8.88 2.06
N ARG A 168 4.48 8.83 3.29
CA ARG A 168 3.58 9.81 3.89
C ARG A 168 3.92 9.92 5.38
N PRO A 169 3.38 10.90 6.12
CA PRO A 169 3.51 10.89 7.57
C PRO A 169 3.12 9.51 8.14
N SER A 170 3.97 8.96 8.99
CA SER A 170 3.74 7.70 9.70
C SER A 170 3.68 6.42 8.84
N PHE A 171 4.03 6.47 7.55
CA PHE A 171 4.11 5.29 6.69
C PHE A 171 5.13 5.44 5.57
N TRP A 172 5.88 4.37 5.32
CA TRP A 172 6.78 4.26 4.17
C TRP A 172 6.75 2.84 3.62
N GLN A 173 6.88 2.69 2.31
CA GLN A 173 6.95 1.39 1.65
C GLN A 173 7.74 1.48 0.36
N ALA A 174 8.41 0.39 -0.01
CA ALA A 174 9.18 0.33 -1.24
C ALA A 174 9.01 -1.00 -1.98
N TRP A 175 9.17 -0.91 -3.30
CA TRP A 175 9.39 -2.02 -4.21
C TRP A 175 10.68 -1.82 -4.98
N GLU A 176 11.36 -2.92 -5.33
CA GLU A 176 12.49 -2.89 -6.25
C GLU A 176 12.40 -4.07 -7.21
N GLY A 177 12.63 -3.82 -8.49
CA GLY A 177 12.64 -4.84 -9.52
C GLY A 177 12.80 -4.27 -10.91
N ASP A 178 12.77 -5.18 -11.89
CA ASP A 178 12.82 -4.81 -13.30
C ASP A 178 11.48 -4.20 -13.71
N MET A 179 11.51 -3.06 -14.39
CA MET A 179 10.31 -2.32 -14.78
C MET A 179 9.41 -3.19 -15.68
N PRO A 180 8.17 -3.53 -15.26
CA PRO A 180 7.22 -4.20 -16.14
C PRO A 180 6.69 -3.25 -17.20
N ALA A 181 5.85 -3.78 -18.09
CA ALA A 181 5.08 -2.94 -18.99
C ALA A 181 4.16 -1.98 -18.22
N VAL A 182 4.18 -0.70 -18.59
CA VAL A 182 3.34 0.34 -17.98
C VAL A 182 1.97 0.31 -18.65
N LYS A 183 0.90 0.21 -17.84
CA LYS A 183 -0.47 0.06 -18.34
C LYS A 183 -1.31 1.30 -18.04
N PRO A 184 -1.51 2.21 -19.01
CA PRO A 184 -2.43 3.32 -18.86
C PRO A 184 -3.86 2.80 -19.01
N VAL A 185 -4.56 2.57 -17.90
CA VAL A 185 -5.89 1.96 -17.90
C VAL A 185 -6.77 2.68 -16.88
N MET A 186 -8.00 3.02 -17.31
CA MET A 186 -9.04 3.59 -16.45
C MET A 186 -8.63 4.92 -15.78
N GLY A 187 -7.80 5.72 -16.45
CA GLY A 187 -7.33 7.01 -15.93
C GLY A 187 -6.19 6.89 -14.91
N TYR A 188 -5.49 5.76 -14.87
CA TYR A 188 -4.32 5.54 -14.03
C TYR A 188 -3.11 5.12 -14.86
N VAL A 189 -1.93 5.59 -14.45
CA VAL A 189 -0.64 4.94 -14.75
C VAL A 189 -0.53 3.74 -13.81
N ASN A 190 -0.43 2.53 -14.37
CA ASN A 190 -0.31 1.30 -13.58
C ASN A 190 1.02 0.60 -13.82
N VAL A 191 1.72 0.28 -12.73
CA VAL A 191 2.89 -0.61 -12.72
C VAL A 191 2.50 -1.84 -11.91
N MET A 192 2.45 -3.01 -12.55
CA MET A 192 1.93 -4.22 -11.91
C MET A 192 2.87 -5.39 -12.10
N GLN A 193 3.29 -5.96 -10.98
CA GLN A 193 3.98 -7.23 -10.83
C GLN A 193 3.21 -8.14 -9.87
N ARG A 194 3.61 -9.40 -9.76
CA ARG A 194 2.97 -10.38 -8.87
C ARG A 194 2.90 -9.91 -7.42
N ASP A 195 3.93 -9.19 -6.96
CA ASP A 195 4.11 -8.75 -5.58
C ASP A 195 3.92 -7.23 -5.39
N PHE A 196 3.66 -6.49 -6.46
CA PHE A 196 3.63 -5.03 -6.42
C PHE A 196 2.59 -4.45 -7.36
N HIS A 197 1.76 -3.54 -6.86
CA HIS A 197 0.96 -2.67 -7.70
C HIS A 197 1.20 -1.20 -7.32
N LEU A 198 1.39 -0.38 -8.33
CA LEU A 198 1.21 1.07 -8.26
C LEU A 198 0.00 1.44 -9.10
N HIS A 199 -0.92 2.19 -8.49
CA HIS A 199 -1.96 2.92 -9.20
C HIS A 199 -1.71 4.41 -9.00
N LEU A 200 -1.36 5.10 -10.07
CA LEU A 200 -1.13 6.55 -10.03
C LEU A 200 -2.20 7.25 -10.87
N LYS A 201 -3.10 7.98 -10.22
CA LYS A 201 -4.22 8.66 -10.85
C LYS A 201 -3.70 9.72 -11.84
N GLY A 202 -4.27 9.76 -13.04
CA GLY A 202 -3.97 10.78 -14.03
C GLY A 202 -4.15 12.19 -13.49
N GLY A 203 -3.21 13.08 -13.83
CA GLY A 203 -3.14 14.46 -13.36
C GLY A 203 -2.77 14.63 -11.88
N SER A 204 -2.48 13.56 -11.15
CA SER A 204 -2.02 13.68 -9.74
C SER A 204 -0.57 14.12 -9.63
N VAL A 205 0.24 13.88 -10.67
CA VAL A 205 1.60 14.38 -10.80
C VAL A 205 1.58 15.53 -11.80
N GLY A 206 2.04 16.71 -11.36
CA GLY A 206 2.25 17.87 -12.21
C GLY A 206 3.65 17.91 -12.85
N GLY A 207 4.60 17.15 -12.30
CA GLY A 207 5.94 16.99 -12.86
C GLY A 207 6.87 16.21 -11.93
N TRP A 208 8.12 16.05 -12.34
CA TRP A 208 9.15 15.37 -11.57
C TRP A 208 10.32 16.29 -11.29
N ARG A 209 10.79 16.32 -10.04
CA ARG A 209 12.10 16.86 -9.73
C ARG A 209 13.12 15.75 -9.95
N ARG A 210 13.99 15.95 -10.94
CA ARG A 210 15.13 15.06 -11.21
C ARG A 210 16.32 15.47 -10.33
N GLU A 211 16.90 14.50 -9.66
CA GLU A 211 18.08 14.62 -8.81
C GLU A 211 19.15 13.69 -9.38
N ASP A 212 20.19 14.27 -10.00
CA ASP A 212 21.30 13.52 -10.60
C ASP A 212 22.38 13.23 -9.54
N GLY A 213 22.53 11.96 -9.17
CA GLY A 213 23.66 11.45 -8.39
C GLY A 213 24.72 10.80 -9.27
N THR A 214 25.91 10.54 -8.70
CA THR A 214 27.02 9.92 -9.44
C THR A 214 26.67 8.52 -9.98
N ASP A 215 25.97 7.71 -9.19
CA ASP A 215 25.62 6.32 -9.56
C ASP A 215 24.10 6.08 -9.62
N GLN A 216 23.29 7.08 -9.30
CA GLN A 216 21.83 6.96 -9.25
C GLN A 216 21.14 8.20 -9.78
N LEU A 217 20.06 8.00 -10.52
CA LEU A 217 19.06 9.01 -10.82
C LEU A 217 17.88 8.80 -9.88
N ARG A 218 17.40 9.91 -9.33
CA ARG A 218 16.20 9.95 -8.50
C ARG A 218 15.19 10.93 -9.09
N PHE A 219 13.94 10.48 -9.20
CA PHE A 219 12.80 11.27 -9.63
C PHE A 219 11.83 11.39 -8.46
N VAL A 220 11.59 12.62 -7.99
CA VAL A 220 10.62 12.93 -6.94
C VAL A 220 9.36 13.50 -7.58
N ALA A 221 8.22 12.83 -7.38
CA ALA A 221 6.95 13.28 -7.94
C ALA A 221 6.46 14.54 -7.25
N LEU A 222 6.08 15.55 -8.04
CA LEU A 222 5.52 16.81 -7.60
C LEU A 222 4.05 16.90 -8.02
N ALA A 223 3.20 17.40 -7.13
CA ALA A 223 1.84 17.80 -7.46
C ALA A 223 1.83 19.10 -8.31
N ALA A 224 0.66 19.50 -8.80
CA ALA A 224 0.51 20.69 -9.64
C ALA A 224 0.94 22.01 -8.94
N ASP A 225 0.92 22.05 -7.61
CA ASP A 225 1.39 23.18 -6.79
C ASP A 225 2.89 23.10 -6.45
N GLY A 226 3.59 22.07 -6.94
CA GLY A 226 5.01 21.82 -6.68
C GLY A 226 5.30 21.08 -5.37
N ALA A 227 4.29 20.71 -4.58
CA ALA A 227 4.50 19.94 -3.35
C ALA A 227 4.87 18.48 -3.67
N GLU A 228 5.72 17.86 -2.84
CA GLU A 228 6.08 16.45 -3.01
C GLU A 228 4.89 15.54 -2.67
N THR A 229 4.56 14.64 -3.60
CA THR A 229 3.45 13.70 -3.39
C THR A 229 3.82 12.60 -2.39
N GLY A 230 5.11 12.36 -2.22
CA GLY A 230 5.69 11.26 -1.44
C GLY A 230 6.08 10.05 -2.28
N LEU A 231 5.83 10.07 -3.59
CA LEU A 231 6.26 9.05 -4.54
C LEU A 231 7.66 9.39 -5.10
N THR A 232 8.56 8.41 -5.10
CA THR A 232 9.91 8.51 -5.67
C THR A 232 10.19 7.30 -6.56
N VAL A 233 10.91 7.53 -7.66
CA VAL A 233 11.46 6.48 -8.52
C VAL A 233 12.98 6.67 -8.61
N THR A 234 13.74 5.62 -8.30
CA THR A 234 15.21 5.66 -8.28
C THR A 234 15.78 4.50 -9.08
N GLY A 235 16.93 4.69 -9.73
CA GLY A 235 17.66 3.64 -10.44
C GLY A 235 19.01 4.15 -10.92
N VAL A 236 19.83 3.27 -11.48
CA VAL A 236 21.08 3.73 -12.15
C VAL A 236 20.73 4.53 -13.41
N PRO A 237 21.60 5.43 -13.91
CA PRO A 237 21.31 6.20 -15.12
C PRO A 237 20.88 5.34 -16.32
N ALA A 238 21.54 4.20 -16.53
CA ALA A 238 21.22 3.25 -17.59
C ALA A 238 19.81 2.62 -17.46
N SER A 239 19.18 2.67 -16.28
CA SER A 239 17.80 2.22 -16.10
C SER A 239 16.79 3.16 -16.76
N PHE A 240 17.16 4.38 -17.17
CA PHE A 240 16.22 5.38 -17.72
C PHE A 240 16.56 5.86 -19.14
N GLY A 241 17.66 5.38 -19.73
CA GLY A 241 18.13 5.78 -21.06
C GLY A 241 19.25 6.80 -20.99
#